data_AF-A0A2D2GZ97-F1
#
_entry.id   AF-A0A2D2GZ97-F1
#
_cell.length_a   1.000
_cell.length_b   1.000
_cell.length_c   1.000
_cell.angle_alpha   90.00
_cell.angle_beta   90.00
_cell.angle_gamma   90.00
#
_symmetry.space_group_name_H-M   'P 1'
#
loop_
_entity.id
_entity.type
_entity.pdbx_description
1 polymer ?
#
loop_
_entity_poly.entity_id
_entity_poly.type
_entity_poly.pdbx_seq_one_letter_code
_entity_poly.pdbx_strand_id
1 'polypeptide(L)'
;MAGFALALGLVQPVLAQAPRPANPPPVNQGTTPPDCSMHVNFDRNADLPGYRIASGGRDQCLPFMPTNQLVPLGYGPNDFYAREFTDARIRQRWAQCRENAACAGPARKGAEGFTSFEPRRTGSVDPVGRIDQDGEVDLRAIRRPVFFAREPFAEPIAGAEPRTHTVEFTVPRDSYERLHLGLRDPIRLRGWYLDGQGIEDGTGARRRALVIMNNGGGSELTATDDPRATGVARDAEGRYVVDAAAKGEGEQPGMRHWRGFVWALNEAGFDVLITDRRGNGISGGVNGFNTAEQGRDMMRELEQMESGEGLRILTPQGEVLSGPAAGGRLMAGMKAREIPVVLGGYSRGSYATAWAMHRNFVADCDRDQPDQPCKPPLGWSNIRGAILYGPNSGGLGYRLAGHDMIEAALRIERNTTYYPDSEVFAGIAQWPGLLIAKGIWDYVEGLEGSLDAYRRAREPKEIFVFRGPHPLNTQAPENMRLVGERMVAFATAAVLGRPAVQGATPPADLKTLVASSPPYWESTTRPVE
;
A
#
# COMPACT_ATOMS: atom_id res chain seq x y z
N MET A 1 60.32 -42.38 34.98
CA MET A 1 59.84 -41.09 34.42
C MET A 1 59.61 -41.30 32.93
N ALA A 2 58.42 -40.93 32.45
CA ALA A 2 57.91 -40.69 31.09
C ALA A 2 58.62 -41.32 29.86
N GLY A 3 57.94 -41.92 28.87
CA GLY A 3 56.49 -41.98 28.60
C GLY A 3 56.13 -42.78 27.33
N PHE A 4 54.83 -43.12 27.26
CA PHE A 4 53.86 -43.16 26.12
C PHE A 4 54.39 -43.20 24.66
N ALA A 5 53.78 -43.86 23.67
CA ALA A 5 52.53 -44.62 23.53
C ALA A 5 52.58 -45.41 22.19
N LEU A 6 51.97 -46.60 22.13
CA LEU A 6 51.64 -47.28 20.87
C LEU A 6 50.14 -47.07 20.58
N ALA A 7 49.82 -46.43 19.46
CA ALA A 7 48.44 -46.30 18.97
C ALA A 7 48.13 -47.43 17.99
N LEU A 8 47.18 -48.30 18.35
CA LEU A 8 46.55 -49.27 17.45
C LEU A 8 45.35 -48.61 16.76
N GLY A 9 45.41 -48.56 15.43
CA GLY A 9 44.32 -48.10 14.58
C GLY A 9 43.23 -49.16 14.42
N LEU A 10 41.98 -48.75 14.66
CA LEU A 10 40.77 -49.41 14.19
C LEU A 10 40.08 -48.46 13.22
N VAL A 11 40.07 -48.84 11.94
CA VAL A 11 39.38 -48.13 10.85
C VAL A 11 37.90 -48.44 10.98
N GLN A 12 37.09 -47.43 11.30
CA GLN A 12 35.62 -47.52 11.16
C GLN A 12 35.21 -47.24 9.72
N PRO A 13 34.17 -47.92 9.20
CA PRO A 13 33.63 -47.65 7.88
C PRO A 13 32.96 -46.27 7.88
N VAL A 14 33.38 -45.42 6.94
CA VAL A 14 32.73 -44.14 6.65
C VAL A 14 31.35 -44.46 6.07
N LEU A 15 30.30 -44.25 6.87
CA LEU A 15 28.95 -44.08 6.37
C LEU A 15 28.97 -42.93 5.37
N ALA A 16 28.75 -43.25 4.10
CA ALA A 16 28.53 -42.27 3.05
C ALA A 16 27.39 -41.35 3.48
N GLN A 17 27.74 -40.11 3.86
CA GLN A 17 26.75 -39.06 4.05
C GLN A 17 26.11 -38.81 2.69
N ALA A 18 24.82 -39.11 2.59
CA ALA A 18 23.99 -38.59 1.50
C ALA A 18 24.24 -37.07 1.40
N PRO A 19 24.35 -36.50 0.18
CA PRO A 19 24.56 -35.07 0.04
C PRO A 19 23.45 -34.34 0.78
N ARG A 20 23.84 -33.48 1.74
CA ARG A 20 22.92 -32.52 2.36
C ARG A 20 22.21 -31.78 1.23
N PRO A 21 20.87 -31.62 1.27
CA PRO A 21 20.21 -30.82 0.26
C PRO A 21 20.85 -29.43 0.26
N ALA A 22 21.08 -28.90 -0.95
CA ALA A 22 21.27 -27.49 -1.19
C ALA A 22 20.21 -26.70 -0.41
N ASN A 23 20.55 -25.48 0.03
CA ASN A 23 19.67 -24.60 0.80
C ASN A 23 18.20 -24.75 0.37
N PRO A 24 17.25 -24.88 1.32
CA PRO A 24 15.85 -25.09 0.99
C PRO A 24 15.39 -24.04 -0.04
N PRO A 25 14.56 -24.43 -1.02
CA PRO A 25 14.11 -23.51 -2.04
C PRO A 25 13.46 -22.29 -1.37
N PRO A 26 13.67 -21.07 -1.90
CA PRO A 26 13.15 -19.85 -1.28
C PRO A 26 11.64 -19.68 -1.46
N VAL A 27 10.91 -20.76 -1.76
CA VAL A 27 9.47 -20.77 -2.05
C VAL A 27 8.81 -21.94 -1.33
N ASN A 28 7.50 -21.84 -1.11
CA ASN A 28 6.72 -22.90 -0.48
C ASN A 28 6.75 -24.20 -1.29
N GLN A 29 6.56 -25.33 -0.60
CA GLN A 29 6.39 -26.62 -1.26
C GLN A 29 5.20 -26.56 -2.24
N GLY A 30 5.39 -27.06 -3.46
CA GLY A 30 4.39 -27.00 -4.53
C GLY A 30 4.48 -25.75 -5.42
N THR A 31 5.29 -24.76 -5.06
CA THR A 31 5.63 -23.64 -5.94
C THR A 31 6.84 -24.01 -6.81
N THR A 32 6.79 -23.68 -8.10
CA THR A 32 7.91 -23.86 -9.03
C THR A 32 9.17 -23.17 -8.49
N PRO A 33 10.28 -23.88 -8.24
CA PRO A 33 11.50 -23.26 -7.74
C PRO A 33 12.11 -22.27 -8.76
N PRO A 34 12.71 -21.16 -8.31
CA PRO A 34 13.48 -20.28 -9.18
C PRO A 34 14.68 -21.01 -9.83
N ASP A 35 15.01 -20.66 -11.07
CA ASP A 35 16.02 -21.32 -11.91
C ASP A 35 17.12 -20.36 -12.43
N CYS A 36 17.11 -19.11 -11.94
CA CYS A 36 18.19 -18.13 -12.13
C CYS A 36 18.29 -17.17 -10.94
N SER A 37 19.30 -16.30 -10.99
CA SER A 37 19.50 -15.18 -10.06
C SER A 37 19.82 -13.93 -10.87
N MET A 38 19.35 -12.77 -10.43
CA MET A 38 19.66 -11.48 -11.03
C MET A 38 19.89 -10.43 -9.95
N HIS A 39 20.94 -9.63 -10.13
CA HIS A 39 21.18 -8.46 -9.31
C HIS A 39 20.11 -7.40 -9.59
N VAL A 40 19.39 -6.98 -8.55
CA VAL A 40 18.56 -5.78 -8.60
C VAL A 40 19.24 -4.68 -7.79
N ASN A 41 19.21 -3.47 -8.34
CA ASN A 41 19.77 -2.30 -7.70
C ASN A 41 18.77 -1.75 -6.68
N PHE A 42 18.21 -0.57 -6.92
CA PHE A 42 17.29 0.01 -5.97
C PHE A 42 16.01 -0.86 -5.86
N ASP A 43 15.54 -1.19 -4.66
CA ASP A 43 15.94 -0.75 -3.31
C ASP A 43 16.56 -1.87 -2.47
N ARG A 44 16.99 -2.96 -3.10
CA ARG A 44 17.54 -4.14 -2.41
C ARG A 44 19.06 -4.20 -2.46
N ASN A 45 19.67 -3.74 -3.54
CA ASN A 45 21.11 -3.86 -3.85
C ASN A 45 21.61 -5.29 -3.61
N ALA A 46 20.90 -6.26 -4.18
CA ALA A 46 21.10 -7.67 -3.88
C ALA A 46 20.76 -8.55 -5.07
N ASP A 47 21.37 -9.74 -5.08
CA ASP A 47 20.99 -10.81 -5.99
C ASP A 47 19.69 -11.45 -5.48
N LEU A 48 18.66 -11.44 -6.33
CA LEU A 48 17.38 -12.06 -6.04
C LEU A 48 17.16 -13.30 -6.89
N PRO A 49 16.49 -14.34 -6.34
CA PRO A 49 16.06 -15.47 -7.14
C PRO A 49 15.08 -15.03 -8.23
N GLY A 50 15.09 -15.74 -9.36
CA GLY A 50 14.23 -15.43 -10.49
C GLY A 50 13.87 -16.64 -11.34
N TYR A 51 13.07 -16.37 -12.37
CA TYR A 51 12.73 -17.34 -13.40
C TYR A 51 13.33 -16.94 -14.75
N ARG A 52 13.92 -17.90 -15.47
CA ARG A 52 14.28 -17.76 -16.88
C ARG A 52 13.02 -17.80 -17.71
N ILE A 53 12.76 -16.71 -18.41
CA ILE A 53 11.62 -16.53 -19.30
C ILE A 53 12.16 -16.26 -20.71
N ALA A 54 11.72 -17.05 -21.68
CA ALA A 54 11.98 -16.78 -23.09
C ALA A 54 11.15 -15.58 -23.54
N SER A 55 11.81 -14.50 -23.96
CA SER A 55 11.15 -13.27 -24.45
C SER A 55 11.93 -12.71 -25.64
N GLY A 56 11.27 -12.54 -26.78
CA GLY A 56 11.91 -11.97 -27.98
C GLY A 56 13.08 -12.80 -28.52
N GLY A 57 13.03 -14.13 -28.36
CA GLY A 57 14.09 -15.05 -28.81
C GLY A 57 15.31 -15.14 -27.90
N ARG A 58 15.26 -14.54 -26.70
CA ARG A 58 16.32 -14.61 -25.68
C ARG A 58 15.77 -15.07 -24.34
N ASP A 59 16.57 -15.82 -23.58
CA ASP A 59 16.25 -16.18 -22.21
C ASP A 59 16.66 -15.04 -21.27
N GLN A 60 15.71 -14.50 -20.52
CA GLN A 60 15.96 -13.45 -19.54
C GLN A 60 15.64 -13.94 -18.13
N CYS A 61 16.52 -13.66 -17.17
CA CYS A 61 16.21 -13.87 -15.76
C CYS A 61 15.30 -12.74 -15.25
N LEU A 62 14.10 -13.08 -14.79
CA LEU A 62 13.20 -12.13 -14.13
C LEU A 62 13.22 -12.39 -12.62
N PRO A 63 13.81 -11.49 -11.80
CA PRO A 63 13.86 -11.65 -10.36
C PRO A 63 12.50 -11.42 -9.73
N PHE A 64 12.28 -11.97 -8.54
CA PHE A 64 11.13 -11.62 -7.71
C PHE A 64 11.51 -11.57 -6.24
N MET A 65 10.66 -10.93 -5.42
CA MET A 65 10.78 -10.97 -3.96
C MET A 65 10.11 -12.24 -3.42
N PRO A 66 10.86 -13.24 -2.92
CA PRO A 66 10.28 -14.43 -2.31
C PRO A 66 9.67 -14.13 -0.94
N THR A 67 8.75 -14.99 -0.48
CA THR A 67 8.24 -14.90 0.89
C THR A 67 9.33 -15.26 1.91
N ASN A 68 9.37 -14.53 3.03
CA ASN A 68 10.38 -14.73 4.07
C ASN A 68 10.03 -15.85 5.06
N GLN A 69 8.76 -16.23 5.11
CA GLN A 69 8.24 -17.22 6.06
C GLN A 69 7.55 -18.33 5.27
N LEU A 70 8.24 -19.45 5.11
CA LEU A 70 7.69 -20.64 4.45
C LEU A 70 6.76 -21.41 5.39
N VAL A 71 5.81 -22.13 4.80
CA VAL A 71 4.95 -23.06 5.55
C VAL A 71 5.85 -24.12 6.21
N PRO A 72 5.76 -24.32 7.54
CA PRO A 72 6.59 -25.31 8.23
C PRO A 72 6.38 -26.72 7.67
N LEU A 73 7.47 -27.51 7.60
CA LEU A 73 7.39 -28.91 7.19
C LEU A 73 6.44 -29.69 8.11
N GLY A 74 5.52 -30.46 7.51
CA GLY A 74 4.53 -31.22 8.25
C GLY A 74 3.41 -30.39 8.87
N TYR A 75 3.31 -29.09 8.55
CA TYR A 75 2.12 -28.31 8.89
C TYR A 75 0.90 -28.98 8.25
N GLY A 76 -0.14 -29.19 9.04
CA GLY A 76 -1.33 -29.93 8.63
C GLY A 76 -2.09 -29.25 7.47
N PRO A 77 -3.22 -29.81 7.02
CA PRO A 77 -3.96 -29.32 5.85
C PRO A 77 -4.58 -27.91 6.02
N ASN A 78 -4.36 -27.28 7.16
CA ASN A 78 -4.88 -25.95 7.47
C ASN A 78 -4.08 -24.88 6.73
N ASP A 79 -4.77 -23.76 6.46
CA ASP A 79 -4.16 -22.57 5.89
C ASP A 79 -3.24 -21.88 6.91
N PHE A 80 -1.93 -22.15 6.82
CA PHE A 80 -0.90 -21.61 7.72
C PHE A 80 -0.98 -20.09 7.84
N TYR A 81 -0.99 -19.40 6.71
CA TYR A 81 -0.98 -17.94 6.67
C TYR A 81 -2.28 -17.34 7.21
N ALA A 82 -3.44 -17.96 6.95
CA ALA A 82 -4.70 -17.48 7.51
C ALA A 82 -4.84 -17.75 9.03
N ARG A 83 -4.24 -18.82 9.55
CA ARG A 83 -4.44 -19.26 10.95
C ARG A 83 -3.42 -18.71 11.92
N GLU A 84 -2.14 -18.67 11.55
CA GLU A 84 -1.06 -18.41 12.50
C GLU A 84 -0.77 -16.93 12.69
N PHE A 85 -1.36 -16.04 11.90
CA PHE A 85 -1.08 -14.60 11.95
C PHE A 85 -2.32 -13.75 12.24
N THR A 86 -3.30 -14.33 12.93
CA THR A 86 -4.50 -13.60 13.41
C THR A 86 -4.13 -12.68 14.57
N ASP A 87 -4.96 -11.67 14.87
CA ASP A 87 -4.73 -10.78 16.02
C ASP A 87 -4.57 -11.58 17.32
N ALA A 88 -5.47 -12.55 17.56
CA ALA A 88 -5.41 -13.41 18.74
C ALA A 88 -4.09 -14.20 18.84
N ARG A 89 -3.59 -14.74 17.72
CA ARG A 89 -2.34 -15.51 17.69
C ARG A 89 -1.11 -14.65 17.93
N ILE A 90 -1.02 -13.48 17.31
CA ILE A 90 0.13 -12.59 17.52
C ILE A 90 0.15 -12.06 18.96
N ARG A 91 -1.02 -11.78 19.56
CA ARG A 91 -1.12 -11.40 20.99
C ARG A 91 -0.71 -12.55 21.91
N GLN A 92 -1.14 -13.77 21.62
CA GLN A 92 -0.74 -14.95 22.38
C GLN A 92 0.78 -15.15 22.34
N ARG A 93 1.40 -15.03 21.15
CA ARG A 93 2.86 -15.09 21.00
C ARG A 93 3.55 -13.93 21.71
N TRP A 94 3.00 -12.72 21.65
CA TRP A 94 3.54 -11.57 22.36
C TRP A 94 3.53 -11.75 23.88
N ALA A 95 2.47 -12.33 24.45
CA ALA A 95 2.40 -12.61 25.88
C ALA A 95 3.55 -13.51 26.37
N GLN A 96 4.07 -14.40 25.50
CA GLN A 96 5.26 -15.19 25.80
C GLN A 96 6.55 -14.42 25.49
N CYS A 97 6.59 -13.72 24.35
CA CYS A 97 7.74 -12.93 23.90
C CYS A 97 8.12 -11.82 24.90
N ARG A 98 7.12 -11.15 25.50
CA ARG A 98 7.32 -10.00 26.40
C ARG A 98 8.07 -10.35 27.69
N GLU A 99 8.02 -11.61 28.11
CA GLU A 99 8.74 -12.14 29.28
C GLU A 99 10.20 -12.49 28.95
N ASN A 100 10.59 -12.48 27.67
CA ASN A 100 11.95 -12.75 27.21
C ASN A 100 12.55 -11.51 26.55
N ALA A 101 13.55 -10.89 27.19
CA ALA A 101 14.21 -9.69 26.70
C ALA A 101 14.80 -9.85 25.27
N ALA A 102 15.28 -11.04 24.90
CA ALA A 102 15.82 -11.30 23.57
C ALA A 102 14.75 -11.27 22.46
N CYS A 103 13.49 -11.53 22.82
CA CYS A 103 12.34 -11.42 21.91
C CYS A 103 11.71 -10.03 21.98
N ALA A 104 11.42 -9.54 23.20
CA ALA A 104 10.72 -8.28 23.43
C ALA A 104 11.53 -7.06 22.99
N GLY A 105 12.85 -7.06 23.21
CA GLY A 105 13.73 -5.93 22.92
C GLY A 105 13.70 -5.51 21.44
N PRO A 106 14.00 -6.41 20.49
CA PRO A 106 13.91 -6.12 19.06
C PRO A 106 12.52 -5.69 18.60
N ALA A 107 11.45 -6.33 19.11
CA ALA A 107 10.09 -6.00 18.75
C ALA A 107 9.67 -4.59 19.23
N ARG A 108 9.97 -4.24 20.48
CA ARG A 108 9.72 -2.89 21.03
C ARG A 108 10.50 -1.82 20.30
N LYS A 109 11.79 -2.08 20.04
CA LYS A 109 12.63 -1.18 19.25
C LYS A 109 12.07 -0.98 17.84
N GLY A 110 11.62 -2.05 17.19
CA GLY A 110 10.94 -1.97 15.90
C GLY A 110 9.65 -1.15 15.95
N ALA A 111 8.88 -1.25 17.04
CA ALA A 111 7.64 -0.54 17.24
C ALA A 111 7.82 0.99 17.46
N GLU A 112 8.97 1.44 17.97
CA GLU A 112 9.23 2.87 18.24
C GLU A 112 9.01 3.75 17.01
N GLY A 113 9.53 3.34 15.86
CA GLY A 113 9.44 4.10 14.61
C GLY A 113 8.01 4.38 14.14
N PHE A 114 7.04 3.52 14.50
CA PHE A 114 5.64 3.62 14.10
C PHE A 114 4.80 4.52 15.01
N THR A 115 5.45 5.20 15.95
CA THR A 115 4.80 6.16 16.86
C THR A 115 5.53 7.49 16.93
N SER A 116 6.58 7.63 16.12
CA SER A 116 7.33 8.86 15.96
C SER A 116 6.60 9.83 15.05
N PHE A 117 6.84 11.13 15.28
CA PHE A 117 6.39 12.19 14.39
C PHE A 117 6.90 11.98 12.96
N GLU A 118 6.05 12.19 11.96
CA GLU A 118 6.42 12.17 10.55
C GLU A 118 6.68 13.61 10.05
N PRO A 119 7.93 13.95 9.65
CA PRO A 119 8.24 15.26 9.08
C PRO A 119 7.48 15.53 7.79
N ARG A 120 6.99 16.76 7.64
CA ARG A 120 6.25 17.20 6.45
C ARG A 120 7.19 17.75 5.38
N ARG A 121 6.90 17.47 4.11
CA ARG A 121 7.74 17.85 2.96
C ARG A 121 7.11 18.91 2.05
N THR A 122 5.78 18.99 2.01
CA THR A 122 5.04 20.02 1.30
C THR A 122 5.45 21.39 1.84
N GLY A 123 5.97 22.24 0.96
CA GLY A 123 6.44 23.56 1.37
C GLY A 123 7.93 23.62 1.72
N SER A 124 8.67 22.49 1.67
CA SER A 124 10.08 22.45 2.07
C SER A 124 11.05 22.93 0.99
N VAL A 125 10.65 22.88 -0.28
CA VAL A 125 11.44 23.39 -1.42
C VAL A 125 10.78 24.63 -2.02
N ASP A 126 9.48 24.56 -2.33
CA ASP A 126 8.70 25.72 -2.77
C ASP A 126 7.73 26.10 -1.64
N PRO A 127 7.77 27.32 -1.07
CA PRO A 127 6.93 27.67 0.07
C PRO A 127 5.43 27.78 -0.26
N VAL A 128 5.03 27.87 -1.54
CA VAL A 128 3.60 27.87 -1.92
C VAL A 128 2.96 26.58 -1.43
N GLY A 129 1.75 26.61 -0.87
CA GLY A 129 1.12 25.40 -0.32
C GLY A 129 1.54 25.03 1.09
N ARG A 130 2.56 25.68 1.66
CA ARG A 130 2.93 25.48 3.06
C ARG A 130 1.85 26.08 3.97
N ILE A 131 1.36 25.26 4.88
CA ILE A 131 0.32 25.63 5.86
C ILE A 131 0.72 25.15 7.25
N ASP A 132 0.05 25.69 8.28
CA ASP A 132 0.01 25.08 9.61
C ASP A 132 -1.04 23.96 9.60
N GLN A 133 -0.60 22.71 9.70
CA GLN A 133 -1.47 21.54 9.53
C GLN A 133 -2.47 21.36 10.68
N ASP A 134 -2.10 21.80 11.88
CA ASP A 134 -2.92 21.66 13.09
C ASP A 134 -3.76 22.93 13.36
N GLY A 135 -3.47 24.04 12.66
CA GLY A 135 -4.18 25.31 12.77
C GLY A 135 -5.42 25.44 11.88
N GLU A 136 -6.04 26.62 11.97
CA GLU A 136 -7.11 27.05 11.07
C GLU A 136 -6.52 27.48 9.71
N VAL A 137 -6.91 26.79 8.65
CA VAL A 137 -6.33 26.92 7.31
C VAL A 137 -7.32 27.57 6.35
N ASP A 138 -6.85 28.56 5.57
CA ASP A 138 -7.53 28.97 4.34
C ASP A 138 -7.29 27.92 3.26
N LEU A 139 -8.34 27.26 2.79
CA LEU A 139 -8.27 26.22 1.76
C LEU A 139 -7.69 26.74 0.44
N ARG A 140 -7.69 28.07 0.21
CA ARG A 140 -7.06 28.70 -0.96
C ARG A 140 -5.54 28.66 -0.92
N ALA A 141 -4.94 28.50 0.27
CA ALA A 141 -3.50 28.42 0.43
C ALA A 141 -2.93 27.06 -0.02
N ILE A 142 -3.78 26.04 -0.14
CA ILE A 142 -3.40 24.69 -0.56
C ILE A 142 -3.15 24.65 -2.06
N ARG A 143 -2.02 24.06 -2.50
CA ARG A 143 -1.74 23.83 -3.93
C ARG A 143 -2.90 23.05 -4.55
N ARG A 144 -3.34 23.48 -5.73
CA ARG A 144 -4.37 22.82 -6.54
C ARG A 144 -3.72 22.20 -7.79
N PRO A 145 -4.40 21.31 -8.53
CA PRO A 145 -3.82 20.63 -9.68
C PRO A 145 -3.12 21.55 -10.69
N VAL A 146 -3.63 22.77 -10.94
CA VAL A 146 -2.99 23.73 -11.85
C VAL A 146 -1.57 24.13 -11.46
N PHE A 147 -1.23 24.05 -10.17
CA PHE A 147 0.14 24.31 -9.70
C PHE A 147 1.15 23.39 -10.40
N PHE A 148 0.78 22.14 -10.67
CA PHE A 148 1.63 21.13 -11.27
C PHE A 148 1.71 21.22 -12.81
N ALA A 149 1.02 22.17 -13.44
CA ALA A 149 1.19 22.48 -14.86
C ALA A 149 2.55 23.16 -15.17
N ARG A 150 3.21 23.70 -14.15
CA ARG A 150 4.45 24.45 -14.28
C ARG A 150 5.61 23.53 -14.65
N GLU A 151 6.54 24.04 -15.45
CA GLU A 151 7.85 23.42 -15.61
C GLU A 151 8.61 23.39 -14.26
N PRO A 152 9.34 22.31 -13.93
CA PRO A 152 9.58 21.11 -14.75
C PRO A 152 8.54 19.99 -14.56
N PHE A 153 7.49 20.20 -13.76
CA PHE A 153 6.55 19.15 -13.37
C PHE A 153 5.69 18.69 -14.56
N ALA A 154 5.10 19.64 -15.30
CA ALA A 154 4.29 19.41 -16.50
C ALA A 154 3.26 18.27 -16.35
N GLU A 155 2.61 18.18 -15.19
CA GLU A 155 1.78 17.02 -14.85
C GLU A 155 0.37 17.14 -15.46
N PRO A 156 -0.16 16.04 -16.03
CA PRO A 156 -1.46 16.04 -16.70
C PRO A 156 -2.64 16.31 -15.75
N ILE A 157 -2.46 16.07 -14.44
CA ILE A 157 -3.49 16.32 -13.42
C ILE A 157 -3.97 17.78 -13.42
N ALA A 158 -3.16 18.74 -13.91
CA ALA A 158 -3.56 20.12 -14.08
C ALA A 158 -4.83 20.29 -14.94
N GLY A 159 -5.10 19.37 -15.86
CA GLY A 159 -6.33 19.34 -16.65
C GLY A 159 -7.62 19.16 -15.83
N ALA A 160 -7.52 18.70 -14.57
CA ALA A 160 -8.65 18.56 -13.66
C ALA A 160 -9.00 19.85 -12.90
N GLU A 161 -8.18 20.91 -13.00
CA GLU A 161 -8.37 22.15 -12.24
C GLU A 161 -9.80 22.72 -12.30
N PRO A 162 -10.46 22.84 -13.47
CA PRO A 162 -11.77 23.49 -13.56
C PRO A 162 -12.89 22.75 -12.81
N ARG A 163 -12.63 21.52 -12.38
CA ARG A 163 -13.57 20.60 -11.74
C ARG A 163 -13.04 20.03 -10.43
N THR A 164 -12.04 20.69 -9.84
CA THR A 164 -11.44 20.27 -8.56
C THR A 164 -11.94 21.14 -7.41
N HIS A 165 -12.34 20.49 -6.31
CA HIS A 165 -12.59 21.10 -5.02
C HIS A 165 -11.40 20.83 -4.09
N THR A 166 -10.99 21.81 -3.29
CA THR A 166 -10.13 21.53 -2.13
C THR A 166 -11.03 21.15 -0.96
N VAL A 167 -10.76 20.02 -0.31
CA VAL A 167 -11.62 19.48 0.75
C VAL A 167 -10.88 19.44 2.08
N GLU A 168 -11.63 19.62 3.16
CA GLU A 168 -11.18 19.45 4.54
C GLU A 168 -12.25 18.69 5.34
N PHE A 169 -11.87 17.55 5.92
CA PHE A 169 -12.70 16.71 6.77
C PHE A 169 -12.25 16.78 8.21
N THR A 170 -13.20 16.65 9.13
CA THR A 170 -12.92 16.66 10.56
C THR A 170 -12.94 15.25 11.10
N VAL A 171 -11.83 14.77 11.67
CA VAL A 171 -11.78 13.41 12.24
C VAL A 171 -11.20 13.43 13.66
N PRO A 172 -11.56 12.47 14.52
CA PRO A 172 -10.95 12.36 15.84
C PRO A 172 -9.46 12.02 15.70
N ARG A 173 -8.64 12.39 16.70
CA ARG A 173 -7.26 11.88 16.89
C ARG A 173 -7.26 10.36 16.94
N ASP A 174 -6.15 9.70 16.57
CA ASP A 174 -6.08 8.24 16.68
C ASP A 174 -5.89 7.76 18.13
N SER A 175 -5.93 6.44 18.35
CA SER A 175 -5.84 5.88 19.71
C SER A 175 -4.49 6.13 20.38
N TYR A 176 -3.39 6.16 19.64
CA TYR A 176 -2.07 6.46 20.21
C TYR A 176 -2.00 7.91 20.67
N GLU A 177 -2.41 8.86 19.82
CA GLU A 177 -2.43 10.28 20.15
C GLU A 177 -3.30 10.56 21.38
N ARG A 178 -4.48 9.93 21.47
CA ARG A 178 -5.40 10.12 22.61
C ARG A 178 -4.89 9.50 23.90
N LEU A 179 -4.39 8.27 23.85
CA LEU A 179 -4.08 7.47 25.04
C LEU A 179 -2.65 7.69 25.55
N HIS A 180 -1.70 7.99 24.67
CA HIS A 180 -0.28 8.12 25.01
C HIS A 180 0.23 9.56 24.96
N LEU A 181 -0.33 10.41 24.09
CA LEU A 181 0.07 11.83 23.98
C LEU A 181 -0.91 12.80 24.65
N GLY A 182 -2.07 12.32 25.09
CA GLY A 182 -3.10 13.15 25.75
C GLY A 182 -3.79 14.15 24.81
N LEU A 183 -3.63 14.01 23.49
CA LEU A 183 -4.23 14.91 22.49
C LEU A 183 -5.68 14.52 22.25
N ARG A 184 -6.61 15.48 22.38
CA ARG A 184 -8.06 15.21 22.31
C ARG A 184 -8.80 16.03 21.25
N ASP A 185 -8.24 17.16 20.84
CA ASP A 185 -8.87 18.00 19.82
C ASP A 185 -8.85 17.29 18.46
N PRO A 186 -9.93 17.38 17.68
CA PRO A 186 -10.01 16.75 16.37
C PRO A 186 -8.93 17.29 15.43
N ILE A 187 -8.60 16.50 14.41
CA ILE A 187 -7.69 16.89 13.33
C ILE A 187 -8.46 17.12 12.04
N ARG A 188 -7.75 17.71 11.07
CA ARG A 188 -8.27 17.96 9.74
C ARG A 188 -7.56 17.10 8.70
N LEU A 189 -8.30 16.32 7.92
CA LEU A 189 -7.77 15.63 6.74
C LEU A 189 -8.05 16.49 5.51
N ARG A 190 -7.04 16.75 4.68
CA ARG A 190 -7.14 17.69 3.57
C ARG A 190 -6.66 17.07 2.27
N GLY A 191 -7.24 17.54 1.17
CA GLY A 191 -6.84 17.13 -0.17
C GLY A 191 -7.77 17.66 -1.23
N TRP A 192 -8.04 16.84 -2.25
CA TRP A 192 -8.85 17.23 -3.39
C TRP A 192 -10.00 16.25 -3.65
N TYR A 193 -11.11 16.81 -4.14
CA TYR A 193 -12.17 16.06 -4.80
C TYR A 193 -12.25 16.51 -6.26
N LEU A 194 -12.05 15.60 -7.20
CA LEU A 194 -12.10 15.87 -8.63
C LEU A 194 -13.44 15.33 -9.15
N ASP A 195 -14.31 16.21 -9.64
CA ASP A 195 -15.56 15.78 -10.27
C ASP A 195 -15.26 15.01 -11.57
N GLY A 196 -15.92 13.87 -11.73
CA GLY A 196 -15.89 13.03 -12.91
C GLY A 196 -17.02 13.36 -13.89
N GLN A 197 -16.85 12.95 -15.14
CA GLN A 197 -17.88 13.12 -16.18
C GLN A 197 -18.83 11.93 -16.31
N GLY A 198 -18.72 10.95 -15.40
CA GLY A 198 -19.44 9.68 -15.42
C GLY A 198 -18.82 8.63 -16.35
N ILE A 199 -18.96 7.37 -15.96
CA ILE A 199 -18.42 6.19 -16.65
C ILE A 199 -19.45 5.70 -17.68
N GLU A 200 -19.04 5.57 -18.94
CA GLU A 200 -19.90 5.03 -19.98
C GLU A 200 -20.20 3.54 -19.76
N ASP A 201 -21.48 3.17 -19.77
CA ASP A 201 -21.92 1.80 -19.50
C ASP A 201 -22.03 0.89 -20.74
N GLY A 202 -21.67 1.42 -21.92
CA GLY A 202 -21.77 0.75 -23.21
C GLY A 202 -23.12 0.91 -23.92
N THR A 203 -24.10 1.56 -23.28
CA THR A 203 -25.41 1.91 -23.88
C THR A 203 -25.50 3.39 -24.29
N GLY A 204 -24.41 4.16 -24.10
CA GLY A 204 -24.37 5.61 -24.22
C GLY A 204 -24.80 6.36 -22.95
N ALA A 205 -25.33 5.65 -21.95
CA ALA A 205 -25.58 6.21 -20.62
C ALA A 205 -24.29 6.28 -19.79
N ARG A 206 -24.23 7.25 -18.89
CA ARG A 206 -23.10 7.45 -17.97
C ARG A 206 -23.51 7.23 -16.53
N ARG A 207 -22.70 6.48 -15.79
CA ARG A 207 -22.86 6.21 -14.37
C ARG A 207 -21.84 7.00 -13.57
N ARG A 208 -22.29 7.84 -12.65
CA ARG A 208 -21.41 8.48 -11.68
C ARG A 208 -20.89 7.44 -10.69
N ALA A 209 -19.61 7.53 -10.34
CA ALA A 209 -18.96 6.66 -9.37
C ALA A 209 -17.74 7.37 -8.78
N LEU A 210 -17.39 6.98 -7.55
CA LEU A 210 -16.31 7.56 -6.79
C LEU A 210 -15.18 6.56 -6.60
N VAL A 211 -13.95 7.02 -6.76
CA VAL A 211 -12.75 6.32 -6.28
C VAL A 211 -12.12 7.12 -5.15
N ILE A 212 -11.95 6.50 -3.99
CA ILE A 212 -11.22 7.10 -2.86
C ILE A 212 -9.79 6.58 -2.90
N MET A 213 -8.81 7.47 -3.01
CA MET A 213 -7.40 7.16 -3.14
C MET A 213 -6.64 7.60 -1.89
N ASN A 214 -6.03 6.66 -1.17
CA ASN A 214 -5.24 6.93 0.03
C ASN A 214 -3.73 6.82 -0.23
N ASN A 215 -3.00 7.86 0.17
CA ASN A 215 -1.58 8.04 -0.10
C ASN A 215 -0.69 6.98 0.59
N GLY A 216 0.47 6.72 0.00
CA GLY A 216 1.48 5.84 0.58
C GLY A 216 2.34 6.47 1.64
N GLY A 217 3.31 5.70 2.11
CA GLY A 217 4.16 6.10 3.20
C GLY A 217 5.07 7.27 2.88
N GLY A 218 4.93 8.35 3.64
CA GLY A 218 5.66 9.60 3.41
C GLY A 218 5.21 10.34 2.16
N SER A 219 4.28 9.80 1.37
CA SER A 219 3.67 10.49 0.23
C SER A 219 2.81 11.66 0.71
N GLU A 220 2.95 12.79 0.03
CA GLU A 220 2.18 14.01 0.30
C GLU A 220 1.64 14.53 -1.01
N LEU A 221 0.31 14.59 -1.13
CA LEU A 221 -0.45 14.90 -2.34
C LEU A 221 0.08 16.15 -3.03
N THR A 222 0.35 17.18 -2.24
CA THR A 222 0.72 18.51 -2.71
C THR A 222 2.23 18.70 -2.84
N ALA A 223 3.06 17.71 -2.51
CA ALA A 223 4.50 17.83 -2.61
C ALA A 223 4.99 17.84 -4.06
N THR A 224 5.97 18.70 -4.37
CA THR A 224 6.59 18.75 -5.71
C THR A 224 7.41 17.50 -6.00
N ASP A 225 7.44 17.09 -7.26
CA ASP A 225 8.23 15.96 -7.75
C ASP A 225 8.86 16.34 -9.09
N ASP A 226 10.10 16.83 -9.08
CA ASP A 226 10.81 17.16 -10.31
C ASP A 226 11.20 15.87 -11.04
N PRO A 227 10.77 15.68 -12.31
CA PRO A 227 11.07 14.47 -13.07
C PRO A 227 12.56 14.23 -13.31
N ARG A 228 13.41 15.26 -13.16
CA ARG A 228 14.87 15.15 -13.24
C ARG A 228 15.47 14.53 -11.98
N ALA A 229 14.79 14.64 -10.85
CA ALA A 229 15.20 14.07 -9.58
C ALA A 229 14.67 12.63 -9.45
N THR A 230 15.58 11.66 -9.48
CA THR A 230 15.19 10.25 -9.24
C THR A 230 15.03 9.94 -7.75
N GLY A 231 15.52 10.81 -6.85
CA GLY A 231 15.52 10.58 -5.40
C GLY A 231 16.46 9.47 -4.94
N VAL A 232 17.37 9.01 -5.81
CA VAL A 232 18.38 8.00 -5.51
C VAL A 232 19.77 8.44 -5.97
N ALA A 233 20.78 8.04 -5.20
CA ALA A 233 22.19 8.31 -5.48
C ALA A 233 23.01 7.04 -5.27
N ARG A 234 24.27 7.04 -5.72
CA ARG A 234 25.22 5.97 -5.40
C ARG A 234 26.00 6.33 -4.14
N ASP A 235 26.10 5.39 -3.20
CA ASP A 235 27.00 5.50 -2.06
C ASP A 235 28.48 5.25 -2.46
N ALA A 236 29.39 5.31 -1.48
CA ALA A 236 30.82 5.10 -1.70
C ALA A 236 31.15 3.69 -2.23
N GLU A 237 30.29 2.72 -1.94
CA GLU A 237 30.40 1.34 -2.41
C GLU A 237 29.71 1.13 -3.78
N GLY A 238 29.15 2.18 -4.37
CA GLY A 238 28.47 2.16 -5.65
C GLY A 238 27.04 1.63 -5.61
N ARG A 239 26.47 1.38 -4.43
CA ARG A 239 25.09 0.90 -4.25
C ARG A 239 24.10 2.05 -4.38
N TYR A 240 22.91 1.78 -4.90
CA TYR A 240 21.85 2.77 -4.97
C TYR A 240 21.17 2.94 -3.61
N VAL A 241 21.24 4.15 -3.05
CA VAL A 241 20.61 4.53 -1.78
C VAL A 241 19.64 5.69 -2.00
N VAL A 242 18.73 5.90 -1.05
CA VAL A 242 17.89 7.11 -1.05
C VAL A 242 18.80 8.33 -0.97
N ASP A 243 18.62 9.28 -1.89
CA ASP A 243 19.39 10.51 -1.88
C ASP A 243 18.81 11.50 -0.87
N ALA A 244 19.36 11.48 0.34
CA ALA A 244 19.01 12.44 1.39
C ALA A 244 19.57 13.86 1.11
N ALA A 245 20.49 14.01 0.15
CA ALA A 245 21.13 15.26 -0.26
C ALA A 245 20.45 15.93 -1.46
N ALA A 246 19.53 15.25 -2.17
CA ALA A 246 18.63 15.81 -3.19
C ALA A 246 17.64 16.88 -2.66
N LYS A 247 17.92 17.45 -1.47
CA LYS A 247 17.24 18.60 -0.89
C LYS A 247 17.39 19.79 -1.83
N GLY A 248 16.35 20.06 -2.61
CA GLY A 248 16.27 21.25 -3.46
C GLY A 248 15.70 21.02 -4.85
N GLU A 249 15.66 19.77 -5.33
CA GLU A 249 15.11 19.47 -6.67
C GLU A 249 13.59 19.21 -6.62
N GLY A 250 13.12 18.54 -5.56
CA GLY A 250 11.70 18.30 -5.31
C GLY A 250 11.45 17.94 -3.85
N GLU A 251 10.20 17.99 -3.43
CA GLU A 251 9.79 17.69 -2.06
C GLU A 251 9.57 16.18 -1.86
N GLN A 252 9.05 15.48 -2.88
CA GLN A 252 8.69 14.08 -2.79
C GLN A 252 8.87 13.34 -4.14
N PRO A 253 10.00 12.66 -4.32
CA PRO A 253 10.22 11.81 -5.50
C PRO A 253 9.12 10.75 -5.67
N GLY A 254 8.58 10.65 -6.89
CA GLY A 254 7.57 9.67 -7.29
C GLY A 254 6.10 10.10 -7.15
N MET A 255 5.80 11.25 -6.53
CA MET A 255 4.41 11.71 -6.39
C MET A 255 3.70 12.02 -7.70
N ARG A 256 4.44 12.39 -8.75
CA ARG A 256 3.86 12.62 -10.07
C ARG A 256 3.16 11.37 -10.60
N HIS A 257 3.68 10.18 -10.27
CA HIS A 257 3.06 8.91 -10.69
C HIS A 257 1.75 8.65 -9.94
N TRP A 258 1.73 8.95 -8.63
CA TRP A 258 0.51 8.82 -7.83
C TRP A 258 -0.59 9.80 -8.27
N ARG A 259 -0.22 11.08 -8.52
CA ARG A 259 -1.12 12.05 -9.16
C ARG A 259 -1.51 11.64 -10.58
N GLY A 260 -0.63 10.96 -11.31
CA GLY A 260 -0.93 10.37 -12.61
C GLY A 260 -2.06 9.32 -12.56
N PHE A 261 -2.13 8.49 -11.51
CA PHE A 261 -3.23 7.53 -11.35
C PHE A 261 -4.55 8.22 -11.01
N VAL A 262 -4.51 9.25 -10.18
CA VAL A 262 -5.67 10.12 -9.88
C VAL A 262 -6.20 10.76 -11.16
N TRP A 263 -5.29 11.29 -11.99
CA TRP A 263 -5.65 11.84 -13.30
C TRP A 263 -6.28 10.78 -14.20
N ALA A 264 -5.67 9.60 -14.35
CA ALA A 264 -6.18 8.54 -15.23
C ALA A 264 -7.61 8.12 -14.87
N LEU A 265 -7.92 7.98 -13.56
CA LEU A 265 -9.26 7.69 -13.08
C LEU A 265 -10.23 8.85 -13.38
N ASN A 266 -9.83 10.09 -13.11
CA ASN A 266 -10.71 11.24 -13.34
C ASN A 266 -10.96 11.52 -14.83
N GLU A 267 -9.95 11.33 -15.67
CA GLU A 267 -10.05 11.39 -17.13
C GLU A 267 -11.00 10.32 -17.67
N ALA A 268 -10.98 9.11 -17.10
CA ALA A 268 -11.93 8.04 -17.42
C ALA A 268 -13.37 8.31 -16.95
N GLY A 269 -13.60 9.42 -16.25
CA GLY A 269 -14.93 9.88 -15.84
C GLY A 269 -15.30 9.59 -14.38
N PHE A 270 -14.39 9.04 -13.58
CA PHE A 270 -14.63 8.82 -12.14
C PHE A 270 -14.55 10.14 -11.38
N ASP A 271 -15.39 10.29 -10.36
CA ASP A 271 -15.08 11.19 -9.27
C ASP A 271 -13.89 10.60 -8.51
N VAL A 272 -12.95 11.44 -8.08
CA VAL A 272 -11.79 10.98 -7.30
C VAL A 272 -11.62 11.83 -6.04
N LEU A 273 -11.71 11.18 -4.89
CA LEU A 273 -11.34 11.77 -3.60
C LEU A 273 -9.92 11.31 -3.25
N ILE A 274 -9.04 12.26 -2.94
CA ILE A 274 -7.70 11.98 -2.46
C ILE A 274 -7.35 12.94 -1.32
N THR A 275 -6.97 12.39 -0.17
CA THR A 275 -6.55 13.15 1.01
C THR A 275 -5.15 12.75 1.42
N ASP A 276 -4.41 13.70 1.99
CA ASP A 276 -3.23 13.35 2.76
C ASP A 276 -3.63 12.60 4.02
N ARG A 277 -2.86 11.56 4.34
CA ARG A 277 -3.05 10.78 5.56
C ARG A 277 -2.89 11.66 6.80
N ARG A 278 -3.44 11.21 7.93
CA ARG A 278 -3.06 11.70 9.27
C ARG A 278 -1.54 11.79 9.37
N GLY A 279 -0.99 12.87 9.92
CA GLY A 279 0.47 12.97 10.00
C GLY A 279 1.20 13.23 8.66
N ASN A 280 0.45 13.29 7.55
CA ASN A 280 0.82 13.45 6.13
C ASN A 280 0.63 14.88 5.55
N GLY A 281 1.66 15.50 4.96
CA GLY A 281 1.53 16.71 4.13
C GLY A 281 0.68 17.83 4.71
N ILE A 282 -0.50 18.06 4.11
CA ILE A 282 -1.44 19.14 4.49
C ILE A 282 -2.50 18.72 5.53
N SER A 283 -2.50 17.47 5.98
CA SER A 283 -3.41 16.97 7.00
C SER A 283 -2.83 17.04 8.42
N GLY A 284 -3.66 17.26 9.42
CA GLY A 284 -3.25 17.28 10.84
C GLY A 284 -2.86 15.91 11.40
N GLY A 285 -2.48 15.88 12.68
CA GLY A 285 -2.07 14.65 13.37
C GLY A 285 -0.55 14.47 13.47
N VAL A 286 -0.12 13.68 14.45
CA VAL A 286 1.33 13.47 14.73
C VAL A 286 2.00 12.54 13.72
N ASN A 287 1.33 11.46 13.31
CA ASN A 287 1.85 10.48 12.37
C ASN A 287 0.71 9.75 11.62
N GLY A 288 1.08 8.99 10.58
CA GLY A 288 0.15 8.24 9.74
C GLY A 288 0.36 6.73 9.81
N PHE A 289 0.70 6.18 10.97
CA PHE A 289 0.96 4.75 11.13
C PHE A 289 -0.25 3.94 11.60
N ASN A 290 -1.28 4.54 12.17
CA ASN A 290 -2.53 3.81 12.43
C ASN A 290 -3.33 3.64 11.12
N THR A 291 -3.04 2.58 10.37
CA THR A 291 -3.68 2.33 9.06
C THR A 291 -5.12 1.84 9.22
N ALA A 292 -5.43 1.17 10.35
CA ALA A 292 -6.80 0.75 10.65
C ALA A 292 -7.73 1.93 10.92
N GLU A 293 -7.23 2.99 11.57
CA GLU A 293 -7.97 4.24 11.77
C GLU A 293 -8.12 5.04 10.46
N GLN A 294 -7.09 5.03 9.60
CA GLN A 294 -7.21 5.61 8.25
C GLN A 294 -8.26 4.89 7.39
N GLY A 295 -8.39 3.57 7.52
CA GLY A 295 -9.48 2.83 6.89
C GLY A 295 -10.86 3.26 7.40
N ARG A 296 -10.96 3.66 8.68
CA ARG A 296 -12.18 4.24 9.26
C ARG A 296 -12.44 5.66 8.74
N ASP A 297 -11.39 6.43 8.46
CA ASP A 297 -11.53 7.77 7.87
C ASP A 297 -12.17 7.74 6.50
N MET A 298 -11.83 6.78 5.63
CA MET A 298 -12.49 6.64 4.32
C MET A 298 -14.02 6.53 4.45
N MET A 299 -14.50 5.85 5.49
CA MET A 299 -15.94 5.72 5.76
C MET A 299 -16.54 7.01 6.33
N ARG A 300 -15.81 7.70 7.22
CA ARG A 300 -16.24 9.00 7.76
C ARG A 300 -16.29 10.07 6.67
N GLU A 301 -15.30 10.12 5.78
CA GLU A 301 -15.25 11.06 4.66
C GLU A 301 -16.52 10.91 3.80
N LEU A 302 -16.93 9.68 3.48
CA LEU A 302 -18.20 9.40 2.79
C LEU A 302 -19.42 9.97 3.53
N GLU A 303 -19.54 9.72 4.83
CA GLU A 303 -20.65 10.22 5.66
C GLU A 303 -20.66 11.77 5.75
N GLN A 304 -19.49 12.40 5.82
CA GLN A 304 -19.35 13.86 5.86
C GLN A 304 -19.65 14.49 4.50
N MET A 305 -19.34 13.83 3.39
CA MET A 305 -19.75 14.31 2.06
C MET A 305 -21.27 14.31 1.88
N GLU A 306 -21.98 13.39 2.52
CA GLU A 306 -23.45 13.37 2.52
C GLU A 306 -24.03 14.46 3.43
N SER A 307 -23.63 14.46 4.71
CA SER A 307 -24.22 15.33 5.74
C SER A 307 -23.72 16.77 5.73
N GLY A 308 -22.46 16.96 5.32
CA GLY A 308 -21.72 18.22 5.46
C GLY A 308 -21.16 18.46 6.87
N GLU A 309 -21.53 17.66 7.89
CA GLU A 309 -21.01 17.81 9.24
C GLU A 309 -19.51 17.50 9.27
N GLY A 310 -18.70 18.45 9.74
CA GLY A 310 -17.23 18.30 9.73
C GLY A 310 -16.55 18.53 8.38
N LEU A 311 -17.32 18.85 7.33
CA LEU A 311 -16.81 19.12 5.98
C LEU A 311 -16.68 20.63 5.70
N ARG A 312 -15.55 21.02 5.12
CA ARG A 312 -15.34 22.28 4.40
C ARG A 312 -14.88 21.99 2.97
N ILE A 313 -15.39 22.76 2.02
CA ILE A 313 -15.00 22.66 0.61
C ILE A 313 -14.68 24.05 0.06
N LEU A 314 -13.61 24.15 -0.72
CA LEU A 314 -13.35 25.26 -1.63
C LEU A 314 -13.73 24.79 -3.04
N THR A 315 -14.78 25.36 -3.59
CA THR A 315 -15.28 25.04 -4.94
C THR A 315 -14.30 25.47 -6.04
N PRO A 316 -14.43 24.95 -7.27
CA PRO A 316 -13.68 25.45 -8.41
C PRO A 316 -13.88 26.95 -8.68
N GLN A 317 -15.03 27.51 -8.28
CA GLN A 317 -15.36 28.92 -8.44
C GLN A 317 -14.79 29.82 -7.33
N GLY A 318 -14.09 29.25 -6.35
CA GLY A 318 -13.45 29.99 -5.26
C GLY A 318 -14.34 30.27 -4.04
N GLU A 319 -15.56 29.73 -4.02
CA GLU A 319 -16.47 29.78 -2.87
C GLU A 319 -16.07 28.74 -1.81
N VAL A 320 -16.11 29.12 -0.52
CA VAL A 320 -15.92 28.19 0.59
C VAL A 320 -17.27 27.85 1.20
N LEU A 321 -17.63 26.57 1.19
CA LEU A 321 -18.84 26.02 1.83
C LEU A 321 -18.44 25.19 3.05
N SER A 322 -19.32 25.11 4.04
CA SER A 322 -19.08 24.33 5.25
C SER A 322 -20.38 23.81 5.86
N GLY A 323 -20.30 22.75 6.65
CA GLY A 323 -21.47 22.23 7.36
C GLY A 323 -22.57 21.81 6.37
N PRO A 324 -23.85 22.02 6.72
CA PRO A 324 -24.98 21.68 5.84
C PRO A 324 -24.91 22.29 4.42
N ALA A 325 -24.24 23.44 4.23
CA ALA A 325 -24.07 24.04 2.90
C ALA A 325 -23.09 23.27 2.00
N ALA A 326 -22.18 22.49 2.60
CA ALA A 326 -21.28 21.58 1.89
C ALA A 326 -21.89 20.18 1.67
N GLY A 327 -22.89 19.79 2.46
CA GLY A 327 -23.55 18.48 2.38
C GLY A 327 -24.12 18.18 0.99
N GLY A 328 -23.83 16.99 0.48
CA GLY A 328 -24.27 16.51 -0.83
C GLY A 328 -23.64 17.20 -2.04
N ARG A 329 -22.83 18.28 -1.85
CA ARG A 329 -22.29 19.07 -2.97
C ARG A 329 -21.33 18.26 -3.84
N LEU A 330 -20.44 17.48 -3.23
CA LEU A 330 -19.43 16.69 -3.94
C LEU A 330 -20.04 15.47 -4.67
N MET A 331 -21.13 14.90 -4.17
CA MET A 331 -21.77 13.71 -4.76
C MET A 331 -23.00 14.05 -5.62
N ALA A 332 -23.15 15.31 -6.05
CA ALA A 332 -24.33 15.84 -6.75
C ALA A 332 -25.67 15.42 -6.13
N GLY A 333 -25.75 15.46 -4.79
CA GLY A 333 -26.94 15.12 -4.02
C GLY A 333 -27.20 13.61 -3.87
N MET A 334 -26.38 12.74 -4.45
CA MET A 334 -26.44 11.30 -4.16
C MET A 334 -26.05 11.03 -2.71
N LYS A 335 -26.66 10.03 -2.09
CA LYS A 335 -26.25 9.59 -0.75
C LYS A 335 -24.95 8.78 -0.81
N ALA A 336 -24.20 8.80 0.27
CA ALA A 336 -22.93 8.09 0.40
C ALA A 336 -23.09 6.58 0.18
N ARG A 337 -24.26 6.02 0.50
CA ARG A 337 -24.60 4.60 0.31
C ARG A 337 -25.18 4.26 -1.07
N GLU A 338 -25.37 5.24 -1.95
CA GLU A 338 -25.97 5.05 -3.28
C GLU A 338 -24.93 5.16 -4.41
N ILE A 339 -23.97 6.07 -4.28
CA ILE A 339 -22.88 6.21 -5.27
C ILE A 339 -22.01 4.94 -5.26
N PRO A 340 -21.72 4.30 -6.41
CA PRO A 340 -20.75 3.21 -6.45
C PRO A 340 -19.36 3.71 -6.05
N VAL A 341 -18.71 3.00 -5.12
CA VAL A 341 -17.39 3.39 -4.57
C VAL A 341 -16.36 2.31 -4.84
N VAL A 342 -15.15 2.70 -5.27
CA VAL A 342 -13.95 1.85 -5.24
C VAL A 342 -12.96 2.47 -4.25
N LEU A 343 -12.41 1.65 -3.35
CA LEU A 343 -11.40 2.10 -2.39
C LEU A 343 -10.01 1.75 -2.90
N GLY A 344 -9.09 2.68 -2.90
CA GLY A 344 -7.76 2.54 -3.49
C GLY A 344 -6.67 3.09 -2.59
N GLY A 345 -5.48 2.47 -2.63
CA GLY A 345 -4.36 2.98 -1.86
C GLY A 345 -3.00 2.46 -2.29
N TYR A 346 -1.98 3.26 -2.07
CA TYR A 346 -0.57 2.93 -2.31
C TYR A 346 0.12 2.55 -1.00
N SER A 347 0.90 1.47 -0.95
CA SER A 347 1.77 1.13 0.19
C SER A 347 0.97 1.13 1.49
N ARG A 348 1.32 1.97 2.48
CA ARG A 348 0.53 2.17 3.71
C ARG A 348 -0.96 2.47 3.46
N GLY A 349 -1.28 3.26 2.43
CA GLY A 349 -2.66 3.53 2.01
C GLY A 349 -3.39 2.26 1.56
N SER A 350 -2.69 1.29 0.94
CA SER A 350 -3.29 -0.02 0.60
C SER A 350 -3.67 -0.83 1.85
N TYR A 351 -2.96 -0.63 2.97
CA TYR A 351 -3.29 -1.30 4.24
C TYR A 351 -4.56 -0.68 4.82
N ALA A 352 -4.67 0.64 4.76
CA ALA A 352 -5.90 1.35 5.13
C ALA A 352 -7.10 0.92 4.29
N THR A 353 -6.91 0.77 2.97
CA THR A 353 -7.93 0.20 2.06
C THR A 353 -8.32 -1.22 2.49
N ALA A 354 -7.35 -2.09 2.78
CA ALA A 354 -7.62 -3.46 3.23
C ALA A 354 -8.40 -3.49 4.56
N TRP A 355 -8.07 -2.60 5.50
CA TRP A 355 -8.83 -2.44 6.75
C TRP A 355 -10.24 -1.92 6.52
N ALA A 356 -10.44 -0.92 5.64
CA ALA A 356 -11.76 -0.42 5.28
C ALA A 356 -12.64 -1.53 4.68
N MET A 357 -12.08 -2.34 3.78
CA MET A 357 -12.77 -3.48 3.19
C MET A 357 -13.10 -4.55 4.24
N HIS A 358 -12.19 -4.86 5.16
CA HIS A 358 -12.45 -5.80 6.25
C HIS A 358 -13.57 -5.30 7.18
N ARG A 359 -13.53 -4.02 7.58
CA ARG A 359 -14.59 -3.39 8.40
C ARG A 359 -15.94 -3.42 7.70
N ASN A 360 -15.96 -3.24 6.38
CA ASN A 360 -17.21 -3.21 5.63
C ASN A 360 -17.83 -4.59 5.39
N PHE A 361 -17.02 -5.61 5.10
CA PHE A 361 -17.50 -6.91 4.62
C PHE A 361 -17.35 -8.06 5.63
N VAL A 362 -16.46 -7.93 6.62
CA VAL A 362 -16.11 -9.03 7.53
C VAL A 362 -16.50 -8.70 8.97
N ALA A 363 -15.85 -7.71 9.58
CA ALA A 363 -16.09 -7.29 10.95
C ALA A 363 -15.46 -5.91 11.24
N ASP A 364 -16.15 -5.08 12.02
CA ASP A 364 -15.62 -3.80 12.50
C ASP A 364 -14.94 -4.00 13.86
N CYS A 365 -13.66 -4.37 13.84
CA CYS A 365 -12.82 -4.62 15.01
C CYS A 365 -11.75 -3.54 15.19
N ASP A 366 -11.59 -3.03 16.42
CA ASP A 366 -10.49 -2.12 16.76
C ASP A 366 -9.34 -2.91 17.40
N ARG A 367 -8.29 -3.17 16.62
CA ARG A 367 -7.11 -3.93 17.07
C ARG A 367 -6.19 -3.10 17.97
N ASP A 368 -6.31 -1.80 17.95
CA ASP A 368 -5.60 -0.84 18.79
C ASP A 368 -6.33 -0.54 20.12
N GLN A 369 -7.55 -1.04 20.29
CA GLN A 369 -8.36 -0.90 21.51
C GLN A 369 -8.96 -2.27 21.88
N PRO A 370 -8.12 -3.20 22.40
CA PRO A 370 -8.49 -4.62 22.52
C PRO A 370 -9.64 -4.91 23.49
N ASP A 371 -9.97 -3.98 24.38
CA ASP A 371 -11.11 -4.12 25.30
C ASP A 371 -12.46 -3.83 24.62
N GLN A 372 -12.46 -3.36 23.37
CA GLN A 372 -13.67 -3.15 22.60
C GLN A 372 -14.06 -4.40 21.81
N PRO A 373 -15.31 -4.90 21.96
CA PRO A 373 -15.75 -6.03 21.17
C PRO A 373 -15.85 -5.65 19.69
N CYS A 374 -15.53 -6.60 18.81
CA CYS A 374 -15.80 -6.48 17.39
C CYS A 374 -17.30 -6.27 17.14
N LYS A 375 -17.62 -5.34 16.24
CA LYS A 375 -18.97 -5.08 15.77
C LYS A 375 -19.24 -5.84 14.46
N PRO A 376 -20.51 -6.08 14.10
CA PRO A 376 -20.87 -6.57 12.78
C PRO A 376 -20.30 -5.70 11.64
N PRO A 377 -20.10 -6.25 10.44
CA PRO A 377 -19.65 -5.49 9.29
C PRO A 377 -20.57 -4.30 8.97
N LEU A 378 -20.00 -3.20 8.47
CA LEU A 378 -20.76 -1.98 8.15
C LEU A 378 -21.82 -2.19 7.04
N GLY A 379 -21.58 -3.14 6.12
CA GLY A 379 -22.57 -3.59 5.15
C GLY A 379 -22.87 -2.59 4.01
N TRP A 380 -21.93 -1.74 3.62
CA TRP A 380 -22.09 -0.83 2.48
C TRP A 380 -21.96 -1.62 1.17
N SER A 381 -23.10 -1.96 0.57
CA SER A 381 -23.18 -2.74 -0.67
C SER A 381 -22.77 -1.97 -1.93
N ASN A 382 -22.67 -0.65 -1.84
CA ASN A 382 -22.23 0.22 -2.91
C ASN A 382 -20.71 0.32 -3.01
N ILE A 383 -19.94 -0.19 -2.04
CA ILE A 383 -18.50 -0.42 -2.20
C ILE A 383 -18.31 -1.61 -3.14
N ARG A 384 -17.63 -1.39 -4.26
CA ARG A 384 -17.55 -2.33 -5.39
C ARG A 384 -16.23 -3.05 -5.53
N GLY A 385 -15.17 -2.58 -4.87
CA GLY A 385 -13.89 -3.27 -4.91
C GLY A 385 -12.76 -2.47 -4.30
N ALA A 386 -11.58 -3.10 -4.28
CA ALA A 386 -10.35 -2.53 -3.75
C ALA A 386 -9.24 -2.45 -4.81
N ILE A 387 -8.51 -1.34 -4.85
CA ILE A 387 -7.26 -1.16 -5.60
C ILE A 387 -6.10 -1.13 -4.59
N LEU A 388 -5.22 -2.11 -4.68
CA LEU A 388 -4.07 -2.27 -3.78
C LEU A 388 -2.77 -2.11 -4.56
N TYR A 389 -2.12 -0.95 -4.50
CA TYR A 389 -0.79 -0.74 -5.07
C TYR A 389 0.30 -1.02 -4.03
N GLY A 390 1.29 -1.84 -4.38
CA GLY A 390 2.41 -2.18 -3.51
C GLY A 390 1.99 -2.72 -2.14
N PRO A 391 1.08 -3.70 -2.07
CA PRO A 391 0.38 -3.96 -0.83
C PRO A 391 1.08 -4.94 0.11
N ASN A 392 0.49 -5.05 1.30
CA ASN A 392 0.61 -6.17 2.22
C ASN A 392 -0.70 -6.98 2.23
N SER A 393 -1.11 -7.47 1.06
CA SER A 393 -2.40 -8.14 0.88
C SER A 393 -2.43 -9.55 1.47
N GLY A 394 -1.27 -10.22 1.53
CA GLY A 394 -1.11 -11.52 2.19
C GLY A 394 -1.11 -11.43 3.73
N GLY A 395 -1.00 -10.22 4.28
CA GLY A 395 -0.92 -9.98 5.72
C GLY A 395 0.45 -10.30 6.32
N LEU A 396 0.52 -10.26 7.66
CA LEU A 396 1.74 -10.49 8.46
C LEU A 396 2.53 -11.76 8.10
N GLY A 397 1.86 -12.82 7.64
CA GLY A 397 2.48 -14.11 7.34
C GLY A 397 3.41 -14.09 6.12
N TYR A 398 3.22 -13.17 5.17
CA TYR A 398 4.09 -13.02 3.99
C TYR A 398 5.12 -11.90 4.13
N ARG A 399 5.22 -11.32 5.33
CA ARG A 399 6.26 -10.33 5.68
C ARG A 399 7.53 -10.99 6.19
N LEU A 400 8.54 -10.16 6.39
CA LEU A 400 9.74 -10.51 7.15
C LEU A 400 9.37 -11.04 8.54
N ALA A 401 10.01 -12.15 8.94
CA ALA A 401 9.80 -12.75 10.25
C ALA A 401 10.07 -11.73 11.39
N GLY A 402 9.26 -11.79 12.44
CA GLY A 402 9.32 -10.86 13.58
C GLY A 402 8.50 -9.58 13.40
N HIS A 403 8.03 -9.26 12.19
CA HIS A 403 7.08 -8.16 12.00
C HIS A 403 5.74 -8.40 12.71
N ASP A 404 5.36 -9.66 12.92
CA ASP A 404 4.18 -10.02 13.72
C ASP A 404 4.36 -9.65 15.20
N MET A 405 5.58 -9.77 15.75
CA MET A 405 5.89 -9.33 17.11
C MET A 405 5.97 -7.81 17.24
N ILE A 406 6.49 -7.12 16.22
CA ILE A 406 6.44 -5.65 16.15
C ILE A 406 4.97 -5.19 16.15
N GLU A 407 4.12 -5.78 15.31
CA GLU A 407 2.70 -5.45 15.24
C GLU A 407 1.98 -5.74 16.58
N ALA A 408 2.30 -6.86 17.23
CA ALA A 408 1.71 -7.17 18.53
C ALA A 408 2.11 -6.15 19.61
N ALA A 409 3.39 -5.72 19.64
CA ALA A 409 3.85 -4.67 20.53
C ALA A 409 3.14 -3.33 20.24
N LEU A 410 2.92 -2.97 18.96
CA LEU A 410 2.16 -1.79 18.57
C LEU A 410 0.73 -1.82 19.09
N ARG A 411 0.02 -2.93 18.90
CA ARG A 411 -1.38 -3.08 19.31
C ARG A 411 -1.56 -3.11 20.83
N ILE A 412 -0.64 -3.75 21.55
CA ILE A 412 -0.78 -3.99 23.00
C ILE A 412 -0.19 -2.84 23.82
N GLU A 413 1.00 -2.35 23.45
CA GLU A 413 1.75 -1.40 24.28
C GLU A 413 1.64 0.03 23.78
N ARG A 414 1.23 0.25 22.52
CA ARG A 414 1.16 1.59 21.90
C ARG A 414 -0.22 1.95 21.34
N ASN A 415 -1.22 1.08 21.47
CA ASN A 415 -2.58 1.34 20.96
C ASN A 415 -2.58 1.88 19.52
N THR A 416 -1.84 1.22 18.63
CA THR A 416 -1.86 1.52 17.19
C THR A 416 -1.83 0.23 16.37
N THR A 417 -2.36 0.28 15.16
CA THR A 417 -2.44 -0.88 14.25
C THR A 417 -1.86 -0.50 12.90
N TYR A 418 -0.84 -1.22 12.47
CA TYR A 418 -0.10 -0.85 11.27
C TYR A 418 -0.29 -1.85 10.13
N TYR A 419 0.00 -3.12 10.36
CA TYR A 419 -0.12 -4.15 9.33
C TYR A 419 -1.49 -4.83 9.35
N PRO A 420 -2.06 -5.14 8.16
CA PRO A 420 -3.15 -6.10 8.05
C PRO A 420 -2.71 -7.46 8.60
N ASP A 421 -3.54 -8.04 9.47
CA ASP A 421 -3.33 -9.40 9.97
C ASP A 421 -4.00 -10.43 9.05
N SER A 422 -3.90 -11.71 9.41
CA SER A 422 -4.42 -12.77 8.57
C SER A 422 -5.95 -12.84 8.53
N GLU A 423 -6.66 -12.15 9.42
CA GLU A 423 -8.13 -12.05 9.36
C GLU A 423 -8.55 -11.14 8.21
N VAL A 424 -7.77 -10.08 7.93
CA VAL A 424 -7.93 -9.27 6.71
C VAL A 424 -7.68 -10.12 5.47
N PHE A 425 -6.56 -10.84 5.43
CA PHE A 425 -6.20 -11.73 4.32
C PHE A 425 -7.27 -12.80 4.03
N ALA A 426 -7.74 -13.50 5.07
CA ALA A 426 -8.82 -14.48 4.92
C ALA A 426 -10.13 -13.81 4.47
N GLY A 427 -10.38 -12.59 4.93
CA GLY A 427 -11.53 -11.76 4.58
C GLY A 427 -11.64 -11.36 3.11
N ILE A 428 -10.55 -11.40 2.34
CA ILE A 428 -10.53 -11.06 0.90
C ILE A 428 -11.56 -11.88 0.11
N ALA A 429 -11.86 -13.11 0.53
CA ALA A 429 -12.87 -13.96 -0.11
C ALA A 429 -14.30 -13.41 -0.02
N GLN A 430 -14.53 -12.36 0.78
CA GLN A 430 -15.81 -11.67 0.93
C GLN A 430 -15.85 -10.34 0.17
N TRP A 431 -14.73 -9.90 -0.38
CA TRP A 431 -14.66 -8.62 -1.09
C TRP A 431 -15.30 -8.73 -2.49
N PRO A 432 -16.01 -7.69 -2.95
CA PRO A 432 -16.72 -7.69 -4.24
C PRO A 432 -15.80 -7.62 -5.46
N GLY A 433 -14.53 -7.24 -5.29
CA GLY A 433 -13.55 -7.19 -6.36
C GLY A 433 -12.19 -6.71 -5.85
N LEU A 434 -11.11 -7.08 -6.53
CA LEU A 434 -9.75 -6.76 -6.13
C LEU A 434 -8.81 -6.55 -7.33
N LEU A 435 -8.15 -5.39 -7.38
CA LEU A 435 -6.94 -5.18 -8.16
C LEU A 435 -5.72 -5.14 -7.24
N ILE A 436 -4.70 -5.93 -7.55
CA ILE A 436 -3.35 -5.79 -6.99
C ILE A 436 -2.43 -5.26 -8.09
N ALA A 437 -1.70 -4.17 -7.82
CA ALA A 437 -0.64 -3.67 -8.69
C ALA A 437 0.68 -3.63 -7.91
N LYS A 438 1.73 -4.35 -8.34
CA LYS A 438 2.97 -4.45 -7.55
C LYS A 438 4.21 -4.68 -8.42
N GLY A 439 5.35 -4.13 -7.99
CA GLY A 439 6.64 -4.47 -8.56
C GLY A 439 7.03 -5.91 -8.21
N ILE A 440 7.60 -6.68 -9.14
CA ILE A 440 7.93 -8.10 -8.90
C ILE A 440 8.97 -8.30 -7.78
N TRP A 441 9.78 -7.28 -7.45
CA TRP A 441 10.69 -7.31 -6.28
C TRP A 441 10.37 -6.25 -5.21
N ASP A 442 9.13 -5.79 -5.15
CA ASP A 442 8.66 -4.97 -4.04
C ASP A 442 8.80 -5.73 -2.69
N TYR A 443 9.54 -5.13 -1.76
CA TYR A 443 9.93 -5.74 -0.48
C TYR A 443 8.85 -5.83 0.59
N VAL A 444 7.69 -5.20 0.37
CA VAL A 444 6.64 -5.08 1.41
C VAL A 444 6.10 -6.44 1.82
N GLU A 445 5.92 -7.34 0.86
CA GLU A 445 5.55 -8.74 1.06
C GLU A 445 6.10 -9.57 -0.08
N GLY A 446 6.32 -10.86 0.14
CA GLY A 446 6.68 -11.79 -0.94
C GLY A 446 5.58 -11.83 -2.01
N LEU A 447 5.97 -12.01 -3.28
CA LEU A 447 5.05 -12.00 -4.42
C LEU A 447 4.00 -13.12 -4.30
N GLU A 448 4.34 -14.22 -3.62
CA GLU A 448 3.42 -15.31 -3.27
C GLU A 448 2.23 -14.82 -2.42
N GLY A 449 2.44 -13.86 -1.52
CA GLY A 449 1.37 -13.31 -0.67
C GLY A 449 0.32 -12.58 -1.48
N SER A 450 0.78 -11.78 -2.44
CA SER A 450 -0.08 -11.07 -3.39
C SER A 450 -0.80 -12.05 -4.34
N LEU A 451 -0.12 -13.10 -4.82
CA LEU A 451 -0.75 -14.15 -5.63
C LEU A 451 -1.83 -14.93 -4.85
N ASP A 452 -1.57 -15.27 -3.59
CA ASP A 452 -2.54 -15.99 -2.75
C ASP A 452 -3.72 -15.09 -2.36
N ALA A 453 -3.50 -13.80 -2.13
CA ALA A 453 -4.58 -12.82 -1.96
C ALA A 453 -5.45 -12.71 -3.22
N TYR A 454 -4.84 -12.61 -4.41
CA TYR A 454 -5.54 -12.61 -5.69
C TYR A 454 -6.37 -13.88 -5.90
N ARG A 455 -5.83 -15.05 -5.56
CA ARG A 455 -6.54 -16.33 -5.69
C ARG A 455 -7.79 -16.40 -4.83
N ARG A 456 -7.79 -15.76 -3.65
CA ARG A 456 -8.96 -15.69 -2.75
C ARG A 456 -10.05 -14.75 -3.21
N ALA A 457 -9.69 -13.68 -3.91
CA ALA A 457 -10.63 -12.65 -4.31
C ALA A 457 -11.71 -13.18 -5.26
N ARG A 458 -12.88 -12.53 -5.21
CA ARG A 458 -13.97 -12.71 -6.17
C ARG A 458 -13.75 -11.85 -7.40
N GLU A 459 -14.40 -12.22 -8.49
CA GLU A 459 -14.46 -11.37 -9.68
C GLU A 459 -15.34 -10.13 -9.46
N PRO A 460 -15.04 -8.99 -10.11
CA PRO A 460 -13.89 -8.80 -10.99
C PRO A 460 -12.59 -8.69 -10.19
N LYS A 461 -11.53 -9.36 -10.67
CA LYS A 461 -10.20 -9.24 -10.07
C LYS A 461 -9.07 -9.20 -11.10
N GLU A 462 -7.95 -8.64 -10.67
CA GLU A 462 -6.72 -8.62 -11.44
C GLU A 462 -5.50 -8.54 -10.52
N ILE A 463 -4.40 -9.17 -10.94
CA ILE A 463 -3.07 -8.94 -10.40
C ILE A 463 -2.17 -8.48 -11.55
N PHE A 464 -1.72 -7.24 -11.49
CA PHE A 464 -0.80 -6.64 -12.46
C PHE A 464 0.56 -6.46 -11.82
N VAL A 465 1.60 -6.97 -12.46
CA VAL A 465 2.97 -6.85 -11.97
C VAL A 465 3.88 -6.19 -12.99
N PHE A 466 4.89 -5.48 -12.49
CA PHE A 466 5.87 -4.76 -13.32
C PHE A 466 7.29 -4.94 -12.79
N ARG A 467 8.29 -4.68 -13.63
CA ARG A 467 9.71 -4.86 -13.29
C ARG A 467 10.21 -3.63 -12.54
N GLY A 468 9.95 -3.59 -11.23
CA GLY A 468 10.38 -2.51 -10.36
C GLY A 468 10.33 -2.86 -8.87
N PRO A 469 10.91 -2.02 -8.01
CA PRO A 469 10.81 -2.13 -6.55
C PRO A 469 9.47 -1.59 -6.05
N HIS A 470 9.35 -1.45 -4.73
CA HIS A 470 8.21 -0.83 -4.07
C HIS A 470 8.07 0.69 -4.33
N PRO A 471 9.13 1.51 -4.22
CA PRO A 471 8.98 2.96 -4.30
C PRO A 471 8.66 3.44 -5.72
N LEU A 472 7.86 4.51 -5.83
CA LEU A 472 7.43 5.07 -7.12
C LEU A 472 8.53 5.81 -7.90
N ASN A 473 9.58 6.29 -7.23
CA ASN A 473 10.50 7.28 -7.77
C ASN A 473 11.43 6.77 -8.88
N THR A 474 11.76 5.47 -8.91
CA THR A 474 12.62 4.89 -9.96
C THR A 474 11.85 4.16 -11.04
N GLN A 475 10.52 4.10 -10.94
CA GLN A 475 9.69 3.31 -11.84
C GLN A 475 9.76 3.81 -13.29
N ALA A 476 9.71 2.88 -14.24
CA ALA A 476 9.57 3.22 -15.65
C ALA A 476 8.24 3.96 -15.88
N PRO A 477 8.24 5.13 -16.56
CA PRO A 477 7.00 5.86 -16.88
C PRO A 477 5.96 4.99 -17.61
N GLU A 478 6.40 4.07 -18.47
CA GLU A 478 5.55 3.14 -19.20
C GLU A 478 4.82 2.18 -18.26
N ASN A 479 5.52 1.62 -17.26
CA ASN A 479 4.88 0.77 -16.26
C ASN A 479 3.85 1.56 -15.46
N MET A 480 4.14 2.81 -15.09
CA MET A 480 3.19 3.62 -14.33
C MET A 480 1.97 3.99 -15.17
N ARG A 481 2.13 4.32 -16.46
CA ARG A 481 0.99 4.48 -17.37
C ARG A 481 0.13 3.21 -17.43
N LEU A 482 0.74 2.04 -17.62
CA LEU A 482 0.02 0.77 -17.64
C LEU A 482 -0.72 0.50 -16.32
N VAL A 483 -0.11 0.79 -15.17
CA VAL A 483 -0.80 0.68 -13.87
C VAL A 483 -2.04 1.56 -13.83
N GLY A 484 -1.96 2.83 -14.27
CA GLY A 484 -3.12 3.72 -14.35
C GLY A 484 -4.23 3.15 -15.24
N GLU A 485 -3.88 2.60 -16.39
CA GLU A 485 -4.82 1.93 -17.29
C GLU A 485 -5.48 0.71 -16.63
N ARG A 486 -4.73 -0.10 -15.88
CA ARG A 486 -5.28 -1.26 -15.15
C ARG A 486 -6.20 -0.82 -14.01
N MET A 487 -5.86 0.25 -13.29
CA MET A 487 -6.73 0.84 -12.26
C MET A 487 -8.07 1.28 -12.84
N VAL A 488 -8.05 1.98 -13.98
CA VAL A 488 -9.27 2.38 -14.70
C VAL A 488 -10.07 1.16 -15.14
N ALA A 489 -9.44 0.18 -15.80
CA ALA A 489 -10.12 -1.02 -16.30
C ALA A 489 -10.81 -1.80 -15.17
N PHE A 490 -10.14 -1.97 -14.03
CA PHE A 490 -10.72 -2.61 -12.86
C PHE A 490 -11.86 -1.79 -12.26
N ALA A 491 -11.67 -0.49 -12.02
CA ALA A 491 -12.69 0.35 -11.42
C ALA A 491 -13.96 0.39 -12.28
N THR A 492 -13.80 0.45 -13.61
CA THR A 492 -14.92 0.37 -14.56
C THR A 492 -15.63 -0.97 -14.48
N ALA A 493 -14.90 -2.09 -14.43
CA ALA A 493 -15.50 -3.41 -14.29
C ALA A 493 -16.29 -3.53 -12.98
N ALA A 494 -15.70 -3.12 -11.85
CA ALA A 494 -16.33 -3.18 -10.53
C ALA A 494 -17.61 -2.34 -10.45
N VAL A 495 -17.57 -1.09 -10.92
CA VAL A 495 -18.72 -0.16 -10.86
C VAL A 495 -19.86 -0.56 -11.80
N LEU A 496 -19.53 -1.05 -12.99
CA LEU A 496 -20.52 -1.50 -13.96
C LEU A 496 -21.01 -2.93 -13.71
N GLY A 497 -20.42 -3.65 -12.74
CA GLY A 497 -20.79 -5.03 -12.43
C GLY A 497 -20.39 -6.03 -13.53
N ARG A 498 -19.27 -5.76 -14.22
CA ARG A 498 -18.74 -6.68 -15.24
C ARG A 498 -18.12 -7.90 -14.56
N PRO A 499 -18.26 -9.10 -15.16
CA PRO A 499 -17.77 -10.33 -14.56
C PRO A 499 -16.25 -10.50 -14.63
N ALA A 500 -15.54 -9.62 -15.35
CA ALA A 500 -14.08 -9.69 -15.50
C ALA A 500 -13.51 -8.30 -15.84
N VAL A 501 -12.22 -8.12 -15.54
CA VAL A 501 -11.47 -6.92 -15.95
C VAL A 501 -10.98 -7.07 -17.38
N GLN A 502 -11.24 -6.08 -18.23
CA GLN A 502 -10.86 -6.13 -19.64
C GLN A 502 -9.33 -6.19 -19.79
N GLY A 503 -8.84 -7.16 -20.57
CA GLY A 503 -7.41 -7.37 -20.82
C GLY A 503 -6.63 -8.01 -19.66
N ALA A 504 -7.29 -8.38 -18.56
CA ALA A 504 -6.63 -9.10 -17.48
C ALA A 504 -6.35 -10.54 -17.93
N THR A 505 -5.16 -11.05 -17.57
CA THR A 505 -4.76 -12.43 -17.83
C THR A 505 -4.47 -13.11 -16.49
N PRO A 506 -5.35 -14.00 -16.00
CA PRO A 506 -5.12 -14.71 -14.75
C PRO A 506 -3.83 -15.55 -14.79
N PRO A 507 -2.89 -15.36 -13.85
CA PRO A 507 -1.72 -16.21 -13.76
C PRO A 507 -2.10 -17.60 -13.22
N ALA A 508 -1.54 -18.66 -13.81
CA ALA A 508 -1.74 -20.02 -13.31
C ALA A 508 -0.91 -20.27 -12.04
N ASP A 509 0.30 -19.74 -12.01
CA ASP A 509 1.30 -19.92 -10.95
C ASP A 509 2.22 -18.69 -10.79
N LEU A 510 3.19 -18.79 -9.89
CA LEU A 510 4.14 -17.70 -9.64
C LEU A 510 5.02 -17.40 -10.87
N LYS A 511 5.44 -18.42 -11.62
CA LYS A 511 6.31 -18.25 -12.80
C LYS A 511 5.59 -17.50 -13.92
N THR A 512 4.34 -17.87 -14.19
CA THR A 512 3.47 -17.18 -15.16
C THR A 512 3.13 -15.76 -14.73
N LEU A 513 2.96 -15.49 -13.43
CA LEU A 513 2.81 -14.13 -12.91
C LEU A 513 4.07 -13.28 -13.15
N VAL A 514 5.25 -13.79 -12.80
CA VAL A 514 6.52 -13.07 -13.05
C VAL A 514 6.72 -12.81 -14.55
N ALA A 515 6.41 -13.81 -15.38
CA ALA A 515 6.50 -13.72 -16.84
C ALA A 515 5.54 -12.70 -17.46
N SER A 516 4.42 -12.37 -16.80
CA SER A 516 3.45 -11.39 -17.30
C SER A 516 3.91 -9.94 -17.12
N SER A 517 5.05 -9.70 -16.46
CA SER A 517 5.58 -8.35 -16.27
C SER A 517 6.05 -7.73 -17.60
N PRO A 518 5.58 -6.51 -17.95
CA PRO A 518 6.02 -5.81 -19.16
C PRO A 518 7.54 -5.60 -19.21
N PRO A 519 8.15 -5.49 -20.39
CA PRO A 519 9.61 -5.42 -20.56
C PRO A 519 10.23 -4.06 -20.22
N TYR A 520 9.56 -3.23 -19.41
CA TYR A 520 10.08 -1.95 -18.95
C TYR A 520 10.67 -2.13 -17.56
N TRP A 521 11.96 -1.84 -17.43
CA TRP A 521 12.68 -1.92 -16.16
C TRP A 521 12.73 -0.54 -15.51
N GLU A 522 12.64 -0.52 -14.18
CA GLU A 522 12.96 0.68 -13.40
C GLU A 522 14.37 1.20 -13.67
N SER A 523 14.60 2.48 -13.42
CA SER A 523 15.71 3.24 -13.98
C SER A 523 17.10 2.83 -13.45
N THR A 524 17.18 2.13 -12.31
CA THR A 524 18.47 1.75 -11.71
C THR A 524 18.96 0.37 -12.11
N THR A 525 18.08 -0.56 -12.45
CA THR A 525 18.40 -1.96 -12.77
C THR A 525 18.36 -2.16 -14.28
N ARG A 526 19.50 -2.55 -14.85
CA ARG A 526 19.58 -2.95 -16.26
C ARG A 526 19.71 -4.46 -16.35
N PRO A 527 18.94 -5.14 -17.21
CA PRO A 527 19.18 -6.55 -17.46
C PRO A 527 20.59 -6.74 -18.05
N VAL A 528 21.30 -7.75 -17.54
CA VAL A 528 22.51 -8.24 -18.21
C VAL A 528 22.06 -8.97 -19.46
N GLU A 529 22.53 -8.54 -20.63
CA GLU A 529 22.22 -9.17 -21.93
C GLU A 529 22.92 -10.50 -22.14
#